data_AF-A0A839ATS9-F1
#
_entry.id   AF-A0A839ATS9-F1
#
_cell.length_a   1.000
_cell.length_b   1.000
_cell.length_c   1.000
_cell.angle_alpha   90.00
_cell.angle_beta   90.00
_cell.angle_gamma   90.00
#
_symmetry.space_group_name_H-M   'P 1'
#
loop_
_entity.id
_entity.type
_entity.pdbx_description
1 polymer ?
#
loop_
_entity_poly.entity_id
_entity_poly.type
_entity_poly.pdbx_seq_one_letter_code
_entity_poly.pdbx_strand_id
1 'polypeptide(L)' 'MNKPTRIRIYLAIAATFFFISLFKLDFDDLSWTKNSRIYVRMLVAVLVYIVIFLSSKKLNK' A
#
# COMPACT_ATOMS: atom_id res chain seq x y z
N MET A 1 -11.53 -13.22 15.77
CA MET A 1 -10.28 -12.49 15.45
C MET A 1 -10.36 -11.09 16.04
N ASN A 2 -9.38 -10.68 16.85
CA ASN A 2 -9.42 -9.38 17.55
C ASN A 2 -9.29 -8.21 16.56
N LYS A 3 -10.00 -7.09 16.81
CA LYS A 3 -9.93 -5.85 16.01
C LYS A 3 -8.49 -5.37 15.72
N PRO A 4 -7.56 -5.30 16.68
CA PRO A 4 -6.17 -4.89 16.40
C PRO A 4 -5.43 -5.88 15.47
N THR A 5 -5.70 -7.18 15.60
CA THR A 5 -5.12 -8.21 14.72
C THR A 5 -5.62 -8.04 13.28
N ARG A 6 -6.91 -7.73 13.08
CA ARG A 6 -7.47 -7.44 11.75
C ARG A 6 -6.81 -6.25 11.08
N ILE A 7 -6.62 -5.16 11.81
CA ILE A 7 -5.99 -3.94 11.27
C ILE A 7 -4.55 -4.22 10.84
N ARG A 8 -3.77 -4.95 11.66
CA ARG A 8 -2.40 -5.35 11.30
C ARG A 8 -2.36 -6.18 10.03
N ILE A 9 -3.30 -7.11 9.87
CA ILE A 9 -3.42 -7.92 8.63
C ILE A 9 -3.75 -7.03 7.43
N TYR A 10 -4.69 -6.08 7.54
CA TYR A 10 -5.01 -5.18 6.44
C TYR A 10 -3.84 -4.26 6.06
N LEU A 11 -3.08 -3.78 7.05
CA LEU A 11 -1.84 -3.02 6.79
C LEU A 11 -0.79 -3.88 6.10
N ALA A 12 -0.61 -5.13 6.52
CA ALA A 12 0.30 -6.06 5.87
C ALA A 12 -0.11 -6.34 4.42
N ILE A 13 -1.41 -6.52 4.15
CA ILE A 13 -1.92 -6.70 2.78
C ILE A 13 -1.63 -5.46 1.92
N ALA A 14 -1.92 -4.25 2.42
CA ALA A 14 -1.66 -3.01 1.69
C ALA A 14 -0.16 -2.84 1.39
N ALA A 15 0.71 -3.14 2.36
CA ALA A 15 2.16 -3.14 2.16
C ALA A 15 2.59 -4.17 1.10
N THR A 16 2.02 -5.38 1.13
CA THR A 16 2.30 -6.40 0.11
C THR A 16 1.94 -5.92 -1.30
N PHE A 17 0.81 -5.25 -1.49
CA PHE A 17 0.46 -4.67 -2.80
C PHE A 17 1.45 -3.60 -3.27
N PHE A 18 1.98 -2.80 -2.34
CA PHE A 18 3.04 -1.85 -2.64
C PHE A 18 4.30 -2.56 -3.11
N PHE A 19 4.79 -3.55 -2.35
CA PHE A 19 6.00 -4.31 -2.71
C PHE A 19 5.83 -5.10 -4.01
N ILE A 20 4.67 -5.72 -4.26
CA ILE A 20 4.39 -6.40 -5.54
C ILE A 20 4.48 -5.40 -6.71
N SER A 21 3.98 -4.19 -6.51
CA SER A 21 4.05 -3.15 -7.54
C SER A 21 5.49 -2.67 -7.72
N LEU A 22 6.25 -2.50 -6.62
CA LEU A 22 7.67 -2.17 -6.63
C LEU A 22 8.51 -3.22 -7.38
N PHE A 23 8.31 -4.50 -7.13
CA PHE A 23 9.03 -5.59 -7.82
C PHE A 23 8.66 -5.74 -9.30
N LYS A 24 7.50 -5.20 -9.71
CA LYS A 24 7.08 -5.17 -11.12
C LYS A 24 7.56 -3.91 -11.85
N LEU A 25 8.09 -2.93 -11.12
CA LEU A 25 8.60 -1.71 -11.69
C LEU A 25 9.80 -2.05 -12.57
N ASP A 26 9.80 -1.50 -13.77
CA ASP A 26 10.97 -1.57 -14.63
C ASP A 26 11.99 -0.54 -14.13
N PHE A 27 13.04 -1.03 -13.47
CA PHE A 27 14.12 -0.19 -12.93
C PHE A 27 15.11 0.26 -14.00
N ASP A 28 15.13 -0.40 -15.17
CA ASP A 28 16.00 -0.02 -16.28
C ASP A 28 15.41 1.17 -17.06
N ASP A 29 14.08 1.34 -17.02
CA ASP A 29 13.38 2.46 -17.63
C ASP A 29 12.28 2.96 -16.70
N LEU A 30 12.60 3.97 -15.88
CA LEU A 30 11.70 4.60 -14.91
C LEU A 30 10.73 5.62 -15.52
N SER A 31 10.65 5.73 -16.85
CA SER A 31 9.79 6.71 -17.49
C SER A 31 8.32 6.55 -17.09
N TRP A 32 7.62 7.68 -16.94
CA TRP A 32 6.20 7.69 -16.60
C TRP A 32 5.37 6.94 -17.64
N THR A 33 5.71 7.08 -18.92
CA THR A 33 4.97 6.44 -20.03
C THR A 33 4.89 4.93 -19.87
N LYS A 34 6.00 4.29 -19.48
CA LYS A 34 6.08 2.83 -19.32
C LYS A 34 5.52 2.33 -17.97
N ASN A 35 5.77 3.07 -16.89
CA ASN A 35 5.44 2.63 -15.53
C ASN A 35 4.24 3.34 -14.89
N SER A 36 3.55 4.25 -15.58
CA SER A 36 2.40 5.02 -15.06
C SER A 36 1.39 4.15 -14.31
N ARG A 37 1.03 3.00 -14.87
CA ARG A 37 0.10 2.05 -14.23
C ARG A 37 0.62 1.49 -12.91
N ILE A 38 1.93 1.23 -12.81
CA ILE A 38 2.59 0.72 -11.61
C ILE A 38 2.70 1.84 -10.57
N TYR A 39 3.09 3.04 -10.98
CA TYR A 39 3.13 4.21 -10.10
C TYR A 39 1.77 4.53 -9.48
N VAL A 40 0.70 4.51 -10.29
CA VAL A 40 -0.66 4.69 -9.77
C VAL A 40 -1.03 3.60 -8.76
N ARG A 41 -0.68 2.33 -9.02
CA ARG A 41 -0.91 1.24 -8.06
C ARG A 41 -0.14 1.43 -6.76
N MET A 42 1.11 1.88 -6.83
CA MET A 42 1.93 2.19 -5.64
C MET A 42 1.30 3.34 -4.84
N LEU A 43 0.87 4.41 -5.51
CA LEU A 43 0.18 5.54 -4.86
C LEU A 43 -1.11 5.10 -4.16
N VAL A 44 -1.94 4.30 -4.83
CA VAL A 44 -3.17 3.76 -4.23
C VAL A 44 -2.86 2.88 -3.02
N ALA A 45 -1.84 2.01 -3.10
CA ALA A 45 -1.45 1.16 -1.98
C ALA A 45 -1.00 1.99 -0.76
N VAL A 46 -0.24 3.06 -0.98
CA VAL A 46 0.18 4.01 0.08
C VAL A 46 -1.03 4.72 0.68
N LEU A 47 -1.96 5.21 -0.14
CA LEU A 47 -3.18 5.87 0.35
C LEU A 47 -4.02 4.92 1.22
N VAL A 48 -4.23 3.69 0.76
CA VAL A 48 -4.97 2.67 1.53
C VAL A 48 -4.28 2.37 2.85
N TYR A 49 -2.95 2.23 2.84
CA TYR A 49 -2.17 2.03 4.08
C TYR A 49 -2.38 3.19 5.07
N ILE A 50 -2.26 4.44 4.60
CA ILE A 50 -2.46 5.64 5.43
C ILE A 50 -3.88 5.68 6.00
N VAL A 51 -4.90 5.41 5.19
CA VAL A 51 -6.31 5.42 5.64
C VAL A 51 -6.53 4.38 6.75
N ILE A 52 -6.00 3.17 6.59
CA ILE A 52 -6.12 2.11 7.61
C ILE A 52 -5.35 2.51 8.87
N PHE A 53 -4.15 3.08 8.73
CA PHE A 53 -3.33 3.51 9.86
C PHE A 53 -3.98 4.63 10.66
N LEU A 54 -4.50 5.66 10.00
CA LEU A 54 -5.22 6.77 10.64
C LEU A 54 -6.50 6.28 11.32
N SER A 55 -7.25 5.39 10.66
CA SER A 55 -8.46 4.76 11.22
C SER A 55 -8.13 3.94 12.48
N SER A 56 -7.01 3.22 12.48
CA SER A 56 -6.52 2.50 13.66
C SER A 56 -6.16 3.43 14.81
N LYS A 57 -5.51 4.56 14.51
CA LYS A 57 -5.08 5.53 15.53
C LYS A 57 -6.28 6.22 16.18
N LYS A 58 -7.35 6.45 15.42
CA LYS A 58 -8.61 7.03 15.92
C LYS A 58 -9.41 6.05 16.78
N LEU A 59 -9.23 4.74 16.59
CA LEU A 59 -9.91 3.69 17.34
C LEU A 59 -9.24 3.33 18.68
N ASN A 60 -7.97 3.69 18.85
CA ASN A 60 -7.14 3.42 20.04
C ASN A 60 -7.04 4.64 20.98
N LYS A 61 -7.83 5.69 20.72
CA LYS A 61 -7.94 6.91 21.53
C LYS A 61 -9.32 6.94 22.16
#